data_AF-A0A6M1M368-F1
#
_entry.id   AF-A0A6M1M368-F1
#
_cell.length_a   1.000
_cell.length_b   1.000
_cell.length_c   1.000
_cell.angle_alpha   90.00
_cell.angle_beta   90.00
_cell.angle_gamma   90.00
#
_symmetry.space_group_name_H-M   'P 1'
#
loop_
_entity.id
_entity.type
_entity.pdbx_description
1 polymer ?
#
loop_
_entity_poly.entity_id
_entity_poly.type
_entity_poly.pdbx_seq_one_letter_code
_entity_poly.pdbx_strand_id
1 'polypeptide(L)' 'MRLGTRLPSPEPITPERIERALVLLASIVVQDGTEAYMPILERLEAELIEARRIGTPRQRAERMLKDYNSGWIQARS' A
#
# COMPACT_ATOMS: atom_id res chain seq x y z
N MET A 1 16.67 -26.50 12.48
CA MET A 1 16.00 -25.68 11.45
C MET A 1 16.61 -24.29 11.50
N ARG A 2 17.27 -23.83 10.43
CA ARG A 2 17.79 -22.46 10.35
C ARG A 2 16.66 -21.56 9.87
N LEU A 3 16.23 -20.61 10.71
CA LEU A 3 15.41 -19.50 10.27
C LEU A 3 16.27 -18.68 9.30
N GLY A 4 16.07 -18.90 8.00
CA GLY A 4 16.66 -18.04 6.98
C GLY A 4 16.15 -16.64 7.23
N THR A 5 17.04 -15.74 7.60
CA THR A 5 16.76 -14.31 7.66
C THR A 5 16.29 -13.91 6.26
N ARG A 6 15.00 -13.62 6.09
CA ARG A 6 14.51 -12.97 4.88
C ARG A 6 15.19 -11.61 4.83
N LEU A 7 16.34 -11.52 4.16
CA LEU A 7 16.90 -10.24 3.76
C LEU A 7 15.78 -9.48 3.03
N PRO A 8 15.58 -8.18 3.31
CA PRO A 8 14.58 -7.40 2.60
C PRO A 8 14.84 -7.58 1.10
N SER A 9 13.82 -7.98 0.36
CA SER A 9 13.92 -8.12 -1.10
C SER A 9 14.49 -6.81 -1.66
N PRO A 10 15.50 -6.85 -2.55
CA PRO A 10 16.12 -5.66 -3.11
C PRO A 10 15.18 -4.87 -4.03
N GLU A 11 13.95 -5.35 -4.23
CA GLU A 11 12.94 -4.62 -4.98
C GLU A 11 12.65 -3.27 -4.32
N PRO A 12 12.61 -2.17 -5.11
CA PRO A 12 12.30 -0.85 -4.60
C PRO A 12 10.90 -0.84 -3.99
N ILE A 13 10.74 -0.16 -2.86
CA ILE A 13 9.43 0.12 -2.27
C ILE A 13 8.73 1.09 -3.24
N THR A 14 7.71 0.62 -3.96
CA THR A 14 6.88 1.45 -4.83
C THR A 14 5.51 1.69 -4.20
N PRO A 15 4.81 2.79 -4.54
CA PRO A 15 3.44 3.02 -4.10
C PRO A 15 2.52 1.83 -4.36
N GLU A 16 2.65 1.17 -5.51
CA GLU A 16 1.85 0.01 -5.89
C GLU A 16 2.10 -1.21 -4.99
N ARG A 17 3.32 -1.35 -4.44
CA ARG A 17 3.62 -2.43 -3.48
C ARG A 17 3.02 -2.14 -2.11
N ILE A 18 3.03 -0.88 -1.69
CA ILE A 18 2.39 -0.45 -0.43
C ILE A 18 0.87 -0.64 -0.55
N GLU A 19 0.25 -0.28 -1.67
CA GLU A 19 -1.19 -0.51 -1.93
C GLU A 19 -1.57 -1.98 -1.83
N ARG A 20 -0.79 -2.89 -2.43
CA ARG A 20 -1.04 -4.34 -2.33
C ARG A 20 -0.91 -4.84 -0.89
N ALA A 21 0.07 -4.33 -0.15
CA ALA A 21 0.24 -4.67 1.27
C ALA A 21 -0.95 -4.18 2.11
N LEU A 22 -1.45 -2.97 1.83
CA LEU A 22 -2.64 -2.41 2.48
C LEU A 22 -3.89 -3.27 2.23
N VAL A 23 -4.14 -3.70 0.99
CA VAL A 23 -5.29 -4.57 0.68
C VAL A 23 -5.23 -5.89 1.46
N LEU A 24 -4.05 -6.52 1.51
CA LEU A 24 -3.85 -7.74 2.28
C LEU A 24 -4.12 -7.50 3.77
N LEU A 25 -3.55 -6.43 4.34
CA LEU A 25 -3.73 -6.13 5.76
C LEU A 25 -5.18 -5.78 6.10
N ALA A 26 -5.85 -4.99 5.26
CA ALA A 26 -7.27 -4.68 5.40
C ALA A 26 -8.13 -5.95 5.36
N SER A 27 -7.81 -6.91 4.49
CA SER A 27 -8.52 -8.20 4.45
C SER A 27 -8.38 -8.98 5.75
N ILE A 28 -7.20 -8.96 6.38
CA ILE A 28 -6.95 -9.62 7.68
C ILE A 28 -7.71 -8.91 8.80
N VAL A 29 -7.63 -7.57 8.87
CA VAL A 29 -8.33 -6.78 9.88
C VAL A 29 -9.85 -7.02 9.82
N VAL A 30 -10.43 -7.06 8.62
CA VAL A 30 -11.87 -7.27 8.43
C VAL A 30 -12.28 -8.72 8.74
N GLN A 31 -11.47 -9.71 8.36
CA GLN A 31 -11.82 -11.13 8.55
C GLN A 31 -11.59 -11.60 9.99
N ASP A 32 -10.45 -11.25 10.58
CA ASP A 32 -10.05 -11.73 11.91
C ASP A 32 -10.50 -10.78 13.03
N GLY A 33 -10.99 -9.58 12.69
CA GLY A 33 -11.48 -8.58 13.65
C GLY A 33 -10.41 -8.08 14.63
N THR A 34 -9.13 -8.29 14.32
CA THR A 34 -8.05 -8.05 15.26
C THR A 34 -7.50 -6.63 15.15
N GLU A 35 -7.63 -5.87 16.24
CA GLU A 35 -7.10 -4.52 16.35
C GLU A 35 -5.56 -4.50 16.40
N ALA A 36 -4.91 -5.65 16.62
CA ALA A 36 -3.46 -5.77 16.69
C ALA A 36 -2.75 -5.30 15.41
N TYR A 37 -3.44 -5.36 14.26
CA TYR A 37 -2.90 -4.90 12.97
C TYR A 37 -3.21 -3.45 12.63
N MET A 38 -4.08 -2.78 13.40
CA MET A 38 -4.47 -1.38 13.15
C MET A 38 -3.26 -0.42 13.11
N PRO A 39 -2.29 -0.50 14.04
CA PRO A 39 -1.11 0.39 13.96
C PRO A 39 -0.27 0.18 12.70
N ILE A 40 -0.25 -1.04 12.14
CA ILE A 40 0.49 -1.33 10.92
C ILE A 40 -0.30 -0.81 9.70
N LEU A 41 -1.64 -0.90 9.73
CA LEU A 41 -2.52 -0.36 8.71
C LEU A 41 -2.34 1.15 8.60
N GLU A 42 -2.47 1.87 9.71
CA GLU A 42 -2.28 3.32 9.77
C GLU A 42 -0.90 3.76 9.27
N ARG A 43 0.15 3.02 9.65
CA ARG A 43 1.52 3.30 9.19
C ARG A 43 1.65 3.16 7.68
N LEU A 44 1.11 2.09 7.10
CA LEU A 44 1.18 1.85 5.65
C LEU A 44 0.34 2.88 4.86
N GLU A 45 -0.78 3.35 5.41
CA GLU A 45 -1.56 4.43 4.82
C GLU A 45 -0.75 5.73 4.73
N ALA A 46 -0.03 6.08 5.80
CA ALA A 46 0.86 7.24 5.82
C ALA A 46 2.03 7.08 4.85
N GLU A 47 2.69 5.92 4.83
CA GLU A 47 3.77 5.63 3.88
C GLU A 47 3.31 5.73 2.42
N LEU A 48 2.08 5.29 2.11
CA LEU A 48 1.52 5.40 0.77
C LEU A 48 1.32 6.87 0.36
N ILE A 49 0.81 7.70 1.26
CA ILE A 49 0.63 9.14 1.01
C ILE A 49 1.98 9.78 0.67
N GLU A 50 3.01 9.50 1.47
CA GLU A 50 4.35 10.03 1.22
C GLU A 50 4.95 9.49 -0.08
N ALA A 51 4.82 8.19 -0.35
CA ALA A 51 5.33 7.60 -1.57
C ALA A 51 4.65 8.17 -2.84
N ARG A 52 3.37 8.55 -2.74
CA ARG A 52 2.61 9.21 -3.83
C ARG A 52 2.99 10.67 -4.02
N ARG A 53 3.52 11.35 -2.99
CA ARG A 53 4.04 12.72 -3.09
C ARG A 53 5.34 12.78 -3.89
N ILE A 54 6.14 11.71 -3.85
CA ILE A 54 7.41 11.62 -4.56
C ILE A 54 7.16 11.40 -6.07
N GLY A 55 7.72 12.29 -6.89
CA GLY A 55 7.67 12.19 -8.35
C GLY A 55 7.34 13.51 -9.04
N THR A 56 7.56 13.55 -10.36
CA THR A 56 7.20 14.71 -11.19
C THR A 56 5.67 14.90 -11.26
N PRO A 57 5.17 16.12 -11.51
CA PRO A 57 3.73 16.36 -11.70
C PRO A 57 3.09 15.44 -12.75
N ARG A 58 3.83 15.11 -13.82
CA ARG A 58 3.40 14.18 -14.86
C ARG A 58 3.20 12.77 -14.33
N GLN A 59 4.17 12.22 -13.60
CA GLN A 59 4.06 10.89 -12.99
C GLN A 59 2.89 10.81 -12.01
N ARG A 60 2.62 11.89 -11.27
CA ARG A 60 1.44 11.98 -10.39
C ARG A 60 0.13 11.95 -11.20
N ALA A 61 0.04 12.67 -12.30
CA ALA A 61 -1.13 12.67 -13.19
C ALA A 61 -1.38 11.30 -13.85
N GLU A 62 -0.31 10.65 -14.35
CA GLU A 62 -0.40 9.31 -14.94
C GLU A 62 -0.90 8.28 -13.91
N ARG A 63 -0.45 8.39 -12.65
CA ARG A 63 -0.91 7.53 -11.56
C ARG A 63 -2.39 7.77 -11.21
N MET A 64 -2.82 9.04 -11.14
CA MET A 64 -4.23 9.39 -10.91
C MET A 64 -5.16 8.79 -11.98
N LEU A 65 -4.77 8.85 -13.26
CA LEU A 65 -5.54 8.25 -14.35
C LEU A 65 -5.61 6.73 -14.24
N LYS A 66 -4.50 6.09 -13.86
CA LYS A 66 -4.46 4.64 -13.62
C LYS A 66 -5.38 4.24 -12.46
N ASP A 67 -5.33 4.97 -11.35
CA ASP A 67 -6.18 4.74 -10.18
C ASP A 67 -7.67 4.89 -10.52
N TYR A 68 -8.03 5.92 -11.29
CA TYR A 68 -9.39 6.13 -11.79
C TYR A 68 -9.88 4.94 -12.61
N ASN A 69 -9.07 4.49 -13.58
CA ASN A 69 -9.42 3.35 -14.44
C ASN A 69 -9.47 2.01 -13.68
N SER A 70 -8.72 1.88 -12.58
CA SER A 70 -8.73 0.68 -11.74
C SER A 70 -9.90 0.62 -10.75
N GLY A 71 -10.77 1.62 -10.71
CA GLY A 71 -11.94 1.69 -9.81
C GLY A 71 -11.62 2.12 -8.38
N TRP A 72 -10.34 2.30 -8.02
CA TRP A 72 -9.90 2.71 -6.68
C TRP A 72 -10.44 4.08 -6.24
N ILE A 73 -10.62 5.01 -7.18
CA ILE A 73 -11.23 6.33 -6.91
C ILE A 73 -12.77 6.23 -6.90
N GLN A 74 -13.37 5.37 -7.74
CA GLN A 74 -14.83 5.20 -7.78
C GLN A 74 -15.40 4.56 -6.51
N ALA A 75 -14.64 3.70 -5.82
CA ALA A 75 -15.08 3.09 -4.56
C ALA A 75 -15.14 4.07 -3.36
N ARG A 76 -14.68 5.32 -3.53
CA ARG A 76 -14.62 6.36 -2.49
C ARG A 76 -15.58 7.54 -2.71
N SER A 77 -16.47 7.49 -3.70
CA SER A 77 -17.49 8.53 -3.99
C SER A 77 -18.90 8.08 -3.62
#